data_AF-A0A7X2MPG4-F1
#
_entry.id   AF-A0A7X2MPG4-F1
#
_cell.length_a   1.000
_cell.length_b   1.000
_cell.length_c   1.000
_cell.angle_alpha   90.00
_cell.angle_beta   90.00
_cell.angle_gamma   90.00
#
_symmetry.space_group_name_H-M   'P 1'
#
loop_
_entity.id
_entity.type
_entity.pdbx_description
1 polymer ?
#
loop_
_entity_poly.entity_id
_entity_poly.type
_entity_poly.pdbx_seq_one_letter_code
_entity_poly.pdbx_strand_id
1 'polypeptide(L)'
;MSNTLTRYIVTFHYQESGLSDILELTSAMTAAGFTTTMTDDDGHPHELGTNSYGIVSTLEAEDLRQQVTAAGESALGQEPEVTVTTFEEYLRDAADHRPATSAPE
;
A
#
# COMPACT_ATOMS: atom_id res chain seq x y z
N MET A 1 -14.50 12.36 19.58
CA MET A 1 -14.33 10.98 19.10
C MET A 1 -12.84 10.72 19.05
N SER A 2 -12.36 9.66 19.70
CA SER A 2 -10.95 9.29 19.70
C SER A 2 -10.64 8.66 18.34
N ASN A 3 -10.02 9.44 17.45
CA ASN A 3 -9.53 8.97 16.17
C ASN A 3 -8.37 7.99 16.45
N THR A 4 -8.63 6.69 16.32
CA THR A 4 -7.60 5.66 16.46
C THR A 4 -6.63 5.79 15.30
N LEU A 5 -5.34 5.90 15.62
CA LEU A 5 -4.30 5.96 14.62
C LEU A 5 -4.02 4.54 14.12
N THR A 6 -4.31 4.28 12.85
CA THR A 6 -4.19 2.95 12.23
C THR A 6 -3.18 2.99 11.10
N ARG A 7 -2.36 1.95 11.00
CA ARG A 7 -1.43 1.74 9.90
C ARG A 7 -2.13 0.96 8.79
N TYR A 8 -2.34 1.59 7.64
CA TYR A 8 -2.97 0.96 6.49
C TYR A 8 -1.97 0.75 5.37
N ILE A 9 -2.18 -0.33 4.62
CA ILE A 9 -1.58 -0.58 3.32
C ILE A 9 -2.66 -0.45 2.26
N VAL A 10 -2.37 0.34 1.23
CA VAL A 10 -3.19 0.44 0.03
C VAL A 10 -2.46 -0.23 -1.12
N THR A 11 -3.12 -1.17 -1.79
CA THR A 11 -2.59 -1.88 -2.94
C THR A 11 -3.45 -1.58 -4.15
N PHE A 12 -2.81 -1.07 -5.21
CA PHE A 12 -3.47 -0.75 -6.46
C PHE A 12 -3.38 -1.92 -7.44
N HIS A 13 -4.51 -2.24 -8.05
CA HIS A 13 -4.66 -3.27 -9.07
C HIS A 13 -5.16 -2.60 -10.35
N TYR A 14 -4.32 -2.57 -11.37
CA TYR A 14 -4.62 -1.96 -12.66
C TYR A 14 -3.81 -2.63 -13.77
N GLN A 15 -4.22 -2.42 -15.02
CA GLN A 15 -3.47 -2.92 -16.17
C GLN A 15 -2.27 -1.98 -16.41
N GLU A 16 -1.12 -2.38 -15.87
CA GLU A 16 0.14 -1.67 -16.09
C GLU A 16 0.50 -1.66 -17.57
N SER A 17 0.61 -0.47 -18.17
CA SER A 17 1.01 -0.31 -19.58
C SER A 17 2.50 -0.04 -19.73
N GLY A 18 3.17 0.42 -18.66
CA GLY A 18 4.62 0.56 -18.61
C GLY A 18 5.14 1.17 -17.31
N LEU A 19 6.47 1.37 -17.26
CA LEU A 19 7.15 1.92 -16.07
C LEU A 19 6.67 3.33 -15.71
N SER A 20 6.21 4.12 -16.68
CA SER A 20 5.67 5.46 -16.44
C SER A 20 4.48 5.43 -15.49
N ASP A 21 3.58 4.46 -15.61
CA ASP A 21 2.39 4.36 -14.76
C ASP A 21 2.78 4.14 -13.29
N ILE A 22 3.76 3.27 -13.06
CA ILE A 22 4.31 2.98 -11.73
C ILE A 22 4.95 4.24 -11.13
N LEU A 23 5.70 4.99 -11.94
CA LEU A 23 6.39 6.21 -11.50
C LEU A 23 5.40 7.33 -11.18
N GLU A 24 4.39 7.56 -12.01
CA GLU A 24 3.35 8.56 -11.78
C GLU A 24 2.55 8.22 -10.51
N LEU A 25 2.15 6.96 -10.35
CA LEU A 25 1.44 6.50 -9.14
C LEU A 25 2.32 6.66 -7.89
N THR A 26 3.59 6.25 -7.94
CA THR A 26 4.53 6.40 -6.83
C THR A 26 4.70 7.87 -6.45
N SER A 27 4.84 8.74 -7.44
CA SER A 27 4.97 10.19 -7.27
C SER A 27 3.73 10.77 -6.58
N ALA A 28 2.52 10.43 -7.07
CA ALA A 28 1.25 10.88 -6.50
C ALA A 28 1.08 10.40 -5.05
N MET A 29 1.39 9.14 -4.77
CA MET A 29 1.27 8.56 -3.42
C MET A 29 2.27 9.16 -2.44
N THR A 30 3.52 9.37 -2.87
CA THR A 30 4.54 10.04 -2.07
C THR A 30 4.12 11.48 -1.74
N ALA A 31 3.55 12.20 -2.72
CA ALA A 31 3.04 13.56 -2.50
C ALA A 31 1.84 13.59 -1.54
N ALA A 32 1.03 12.52 -1.51
CA ALA A 32 -0.06 12.33 -0.56
C ALA A 32 0.39 11.85 0.83
N GLY A 33 1.70 11.68 1.06
CA GLY A 33 2.27 11.29 2.35
C GLY A 33 2.34 9.78 2.59
N PHE A 34 2.11 8.97 1.55
CA PHE A 34 2.32 7.54 1.64
C PHE A 34 3.80 7.17 1.48
N THR A 35 4.16 5.98 1.94
CA THR A 35 5.52 5.42 1.90
C THR A 35 5.53 4.04 1.25
N THR A 36 6.63 3.64 0.62
CA THR A 36 6.84 2.28 0.09
C THR A 36 7.45 1.33 1.12
N THR A 37 7.76 1.83 2.31
CA THR A 37 8.28 1.03 3.43
C THR A 37 7.52 1.37 4.70
N MET A 38 7.23 0.38 5.53
CA MET A 38 6.57 0.61 6.81
C MET A 38 7.23 -0.18 7.94
N THR A 39 7.34 0.45 9.10
CA THR A 39 8.05 -0.11 10.25
C THR A 39 7.08 -0.80 11.20
N ASP A 40 7.43 -2.01 11.63
CA ASP A 40 6.69 -2.73 12.67
C ASP A 40 6.95 -2.16 14.07
N ASP A 41 6.25 -2.71 15.07
CA ASP A 41 6.37 -2.26 16.46
C ASP A 41 7.73 -2.56 17.09
N ASP A 42 8.50 -3.51 16.53
CA ASP A 42 9.87 -3.84 16.94
C ASP A 42 10.91 -2.92 16.27
N GLY A 43 10.49 -2.02 15.38
CA GLY A 43 11.36 -1.09 14.69
C GLY A 43 11.98 -1.64 13.40
N HIS A 44 11.54 -2.81 12.90
CA HIS A 44 12.05 -3.36 11.66
C HIS A 44 11.30 -2.78 10.45
N PRO A 45 12.02 -2.22 9.46
CA PRO A 45 11.41 -1.76 8.23
C PRO A 45 11.01 -2.94 7.34
N HIS A 46 9.80 -2.89 6.79
CA HIS A 46 9.29 -3.82 5.79
C HIS A 46 9.10 -3.09 4.47
N GLU A 47 9.68 -3.62 3.40
CA GLU A 47 9.41 -3.14 2.05
C GLU A 47 8.02 -3.62 1.60
N LEU A 48 7.25 -2.71 1.04
CA LEU A 48 5.95 -3.02 0.46
C LEU A 48 6.13 -3.46 -0.98
N GLY A 49 5.25 -4.33 -1.45
CA GLY A 49 5.23 -4.81 -2.82
C GLY A 49 5.01 -3.69 -3.84
N THR A 50 5.25 -4.00 -5.11
CA THR A 50 4.95 -3.08 -6.22
C THR A 50 3.49 -2.63 -6.14
N ASN A 51 3.25 -1.34 -6.37
CA ASN A 51 1.93 -0.70 -6.30
C ASN A 51 1.26 -0.77 -4.91
N SER A 52 2.04 -1.06 -3.85
CA SER A 52 1.57 -1.03 -2.46
C SER A 52 2.23 0.10 -1.68
N TYR A 53 1.42 0.84 -0.92
CA TYR A 53 1.87 2.01 -0.19
C TYR A 53 1.27 2.05 1.22
N GLY A 54 2.07 2.44 2.20
CA GLY A 54 1.70 2.53 3.59
C GLY A 54 1.36 3.96 4.01
N ILE A 55 0.38 4.09 4.90
CA ILE A 55 0.06 5.36 5.55
C ILE A 55 -0.39 5.14 6.99
N VAL A 56 -0.04 6.08 7.86
CA VAL A 56 -0.59 6.17 9.21
C VAL A 56 -1.73 7.17 9.17
N SER A 57 -2.96 6.69 9.31
CA SER A 57 -4.16 7.52 9.16
C SER A 57 -5.13 7.31 10.30
N THR A 58 -5.97 8.32 10.52
CA THR A 58 -7.11 8.23 11.42
C THR A 58 -8.44 8.11 10.67
N LEU A 59 -8.37 8.02 9.33
CA LEU A 59 -9.52 7.76 8.48
C LEU A 59 -9.94 6.28 8.61
N GLU A 60 -11.22 6.05 8.38
CA GLU A 60 -11.75 4.70 8.20
C GLU A 60 -11.26 4.13 6.86
N ALA A 61 -11.13 2.80 6.76
CA ALA A 61 -10.61 2.14 5.57
C ALA A 61 -11.41 2.48 4.29
N GLU A 62 -12.73 2.66 4.38
CA GLU A 62 -13.57 3.01 3.22
C GLU A 62 -13.36 4.44 2.72
N ASP A 63 -13.17 5.39 3.64
CA ASP A 63 -12.85 6.78 3.27
C ASP A 63 -11.45 6.87 2.67
N LEU A 64 -10.50 6.14 3.26
CA LEU A 64 -9.16 6.02 2.71
C LEU A 64 -9.19 5.41 1.32
N ARG A 65 -9.93 4.30 1.11
CA ARG A 65 -10.10 3.64 -0.19
C ARG A 65 -10.61 4.62 -1.24
N GLN A 66 -11.66 5.37 -0.95
CA GLN A 66 -12.21 6.35 -1.89
C GLN A 66 -11.20 7.44 -2.24
N GLN A 67 -10.48 7.97 -1.25
CA GLN A 67 -9.46 9.00 -1.46
C GLN A 67 -8.33 8.49 -2.36
N VAL A 68 -7.79 7.29 -2.08
CA VAL A 68 -6.68 6.76 -2.85
C VAL A 68 -7.11 6.29 -4.24
N THR A 69 -8.35 5.83 -4.41
CA THR A 69 -8.91 5.47 -5.73
C THR A 69 -8.94 6.70 -6.63
N ALA A 70 -9.47 7.83 -6.13
CA ALA A 70 -9.50 9.08 -6.90
C ALA A 70 -8.09 9.60 -7.24
N ALA A 71 -7.14 9.47 -6.32
CA ALA A 71 -5.75 9.85 -6.56
C ALA A 71 -5.07 8.94 -7.60
N GLY A 72 -5.32 7.62 -7.52
CA GLY A 72 -4.83 6.64 -8.49
C GLY A 72 -5.41 6.87 -9.87
N GLU A 73 -6.72 7.14 -9.98
CA GLU A 73 -7.37 7.46 -11.25
C GLU A 73 -6.76 8.71 -11.90
N SER A 74 -6.52 9.76 -11.11
CA SER A 74 -5.88 10.97 -11.60
C SER A 74 -4.44 10.76 -12.08
N ALA A 75 -3.69 9.85 -11.46
CA ALA A 75 -2.29 9.57 -11.82
C ALA A 75 -2.19 8.63 -13.02
N LEU A 76 -3.08 7.63 -13.10
CA LEU A 76 -3.02 6.55 -14.08
C LEU A 76 -3.87 6.82 -15.32
N GLY A 77 -4.83 7.77 -15.26
CA GLY A 77 -5.80 8.01 -16.33
C GLY A 77 -6.80 6.86 -16.55
N GLN A 78 -6.88 5.93 -15.60
CA GLN A 78 -7.81 4.80 -15.55
C GLN A 78 -8.20 4.56 -14.09
N GLU A 79 -9.43 4.11 -13.83
CA GLU A 79 -9.87 3.76 -12.47
C GLU A 79 -9.18 2.47 -12.01
N PRO A 80 -8.27 2.51 -11.01
CA PRO A 80 -7.68 1.29 -10.47
C PRO A 80 -8.60 0.65 -9.44
N GLU A 81 -8.54 -0.67 -9.31
CA GLU A 81 -9.11 -1.34 -8.15
C GLU A 81 -8.16 -1.17 -6.96
N VAL A 82 -8.68 -0.79 -5.80
CA VAL A 82 -7.87 -0.53 -4.60
C VAL A 82 -8.30 -1.45 -3.47
N THR A 83 -7.33 -2.21 -2.97
CA THR A 83 -7.46 -2.98 -1.73
C THR A 83 -6.84 -2.19 -0.58
N VAL A 84 -7.57 -2.06 0.53
CA VAL A 84 -7.08 -1.43 1.76
C VAL A 84 -7.07 -2.49 2.86
N THR A 85 -5.90 -2.70 3.47
CA THR A 85 -5.69 -3.64 4.58
C THR A 85 -4.96 -2.96 5.73
N THR A 86 -5.05 -3.51 6.93
CA THR A 86 -4.14 -3.09 8.01
C THR A 86 -2.73 -3.60 7.74
N PHE A 87 -1.73 -2.96 8.33
CA PHE A 87 -0.35 -3.41 8.20
C PHE A 87 -0.14 -4.83 8.71
N GLU A 88 -0.78 -5.15 9.83
CA GLU A 88 -0.69 -6.44 10.49
C GLU A 88 -1.30 -7.56 9.63
N GLU A 89 -2.39 -7.27 8.91
CA GLU A 89 -2.97 -8.18 7.91
C GLU A 89 -2.05 -8.33 6.70
N TYR A 90 -1.52 -7.22 6.18
CA TYR A 90 -0.60 -7.24 5.04
C TYR A 90 0.64 -8.10 5.30
N LEU A 91 1.27 -7.96 6.47
CA LEU A 91 2.44 -8.75 6.85
C LEU A 91 2.10 -10.25 6.98
N ARG A 92 0.89 -10.58 7.45
CA ARG A 92 0.42 -11.97 7.55
C ARG A 92 0.26 -12.59 6.17
N ASP A 93 -0.37 -11.88 5.25
CA ASP A 93 -0.61 -12.36 3.89
C ASP A 93 0.69 -12.45 3.09
N ALA A 94 1.61 -11.49 3.25
CA ALA A 94 2.94 -11.53 2.65
C ALA A 94 3.78 -12.71 3.18
N ALA A 95 3.62 -13.08 4.46
CA ALA A 95 4.30 -14.24 5.03
C ALA A 95 3.76 -15.56 4.48
N ASP A 96 2.47 -15.64 4.15
CA ASP A 96 1.83 -16.82 3.57
C ASP A 96 2.26 -17.07 2.11
N HIS A 97 2.54 -15.99 1.37
CA HIS A 97 2.99 -16.05 -0.02
C HIS A 97 4.51 -16.18 -0.20
N ARG A 98 5.30 -16.36 0.88
CA ARG A 98 6.73 -16.62 0.73
C ARG A 98 6.92 -17.97 0.03
N PRO A 99 7.62 -18.05 -1.12
CA PRO A 99 8.00 -19.33 -1.68
C PRO A 99 8.87 -20.05 -0.63
N ALA A 100 8.51 -21.29 -0.32
CA ALA A 100 9.24 -22.17 0.58
C ALA A 100 10.60 -22.55 -0.03
N THR A 101 11.56 -21.62 -0.09
CA THR A 101 12.96 -21.92 -0.36
C THR A 101 13.84 -21.10 0.55
N SER A 102 13.91 -21.55 1.79
CA SER A 102 15.15 -21.50 2.56
C SER A 102 15.42 -22.94 2.97
N ALA A 103 16.06 -23.69 2.06
CA ALA A 103 16.77 -24.89 2.47
C ALA A 103 18.03 -24.41 3.22
N PRO A 104 18.30 -24.90 4.44
CA PRO A 104 19.61 -24.72 5.03
C PRO A 104 20.60 -25.64 4.30
N GLU A 105 21.71 -25.08 3.81
CA GLU A 105 22.96 -25.84 3.63
C GLU A 105 23.85 -25.63 4.86
#